data_AF-A0A4U2YAP4-F1
#
_entry.id   AF-A0A4U2YAP4-F1
#
_cell.length_a   1.000
_cell.length_b   1.000
_cell.length_c   1.000
_cell.angle_alpha   90.00
_cell.angle_beta   90.00
_cell.angle_gamma   90.00
#
_symmetry.space_group_name_H-M   'P 1'
#
loop_
_entity.id
_entity.type
_entity.pdbx_description
1 polymer ?
#
loop_
_entity_poly.entity_id
_entity_poly.type
_entity_poly.pdbx_seq_one_letter_code
_entity_poly.pdbx_strand_id
1 'polypeptide(L)'
;MKKFITGLATLAVLTSAVPAFAQEPQQALATTSTTNYSTPSKESKASVAEYVNLTVRWNNVSNAVRYEYILTNVTDGYPYESGSMTATVANITALRVGKLFSFYVRAVDKYGNTIGQAVLDIVPTGSNIDKNVWIS
;
A
#
# COMPACT_ATOMS: atom_id res chain seq x y z
N MET A 1 12.55 31.95 -12.14
CA MET A 1 12.06 31.32 -10.88
C MET A 1 10.75 32.00 -10.50
N LYS A 2 9.79 31.33 -9.83
CA LYS A 2 8.53 31.97 -9.41
C LYS A 2 8.77 32.89 -8.19
N LYS A 3 7.97 33.95 -8.04
CA LYS A 3 8.00 34.84 -6.86
C LYS A 3 7.15 34.24 -5.74
N PHE A 4 7.65 34.29 -4.50
CA PHE A 4 6.91 33.89 -3.31
C PHE A 4 6.03 35.03 -2.80
N ILE A 5 4.87 34.69 -2.23
CA ILE A 5 4.02 35.61 -1.46
C ILE A 5 3.94 35.04 -0.04
N THR A 6 4.60 35.70 0.91
CA THR A 6 4.61 35.31 2.32
C THR A 6 3.70 36.25 3.10
N GLY A 7 2.56 35.74 3.56
CA GLY A 7 1.70 36.48 4.49
C GLY A 7 2.26 36.45 5.90
N LEU A 8 2.46 37.62 6.51
CA LEU A 8 2.77 37.75 7.94
C LEU A 8 1.46 37.80 8.74
N ALA A 9 1.33 36.90 9.72
CA ALA A 9 0.23 36.90 10.70
C ALA A 9 0.72 37.44 12.05
N THR A 10 -0.15 38.15 12.76
CA THR A 10 0.22 39.05 13.87
C THR A 10 0.57 38.31 15.16
N LEU A 11 1.58 38.82 15.88
CA LEU A 11 2.00 38.35 17.20
C LEU A 11 1.00 38.80 18.29
N ALA A 12 0.64 37.88 19.19
CA ALA A 12 -0.15 38.19 20.39
C ALA A 12 0.73 38.10 21.65
N VAL A 13 0.57 39.05 22.58
CA VAL A 13 1.40 39.16 23.79
C VAL A 13 0.69 38.50 24.97
N LEU A 14 1.39 37.57 25.66
CA LEU A 14 0.90 36.99 26.91
C LEU A 14 1.20 37.95 28.07
N THR A 15 0.15 38.40 28.77
CA THR A 15 0.27 39.29 29.94
C THR A 15 0.68 38.51 31.19
N SER A 16 1.77 38.92 31.83
CA SER A 16 2.32 38.27 33.03
C SER A 16 1.63 38.74 34.32
N ALA A 17 1.33 37.78 35.21
CA ALA A 17 1.05 38.04 36.62
C ALA A 17 1.46 36.81 37.45
N VAL A 18 2.52 36.93 38.25
CA VAL A 18 2.99 35.89 39.18
C VAL A 18 3.15 36.50 40.58
N PRO A 19 2.28 36.17 41.55
CA PRO A 19 2.41 36.64 42.92
C PRO A 19 3.52 35.89 43.71
N ALA A 20 4.47 36.66 44.23
CA ALA A 20 5.29 36.48 45.43
C ALA A 20 5.73 35.08 45.95
N PHE A 21 7.04 34.99 46.23
CA PHE A 21 7.72 34.08 47.18
C PHE A 21 7.04 34.07 48.58
N ALA A 22 7.00 33.00 49.40
CA ALA A 22 7.53 31.61 49.33
C ALA A 22 6.57 30.66 50.14
N GLN A 23 6.88 29.52 50.80
CA GLN A 23 8.12 28.84 51.23
C GLN A 23 7.87 27.32 51.54
N GLU A 24 8.69 26.69 52.38
CA GLU A 24 8.76 25.24 52.72
C GLU A 24 9.04 25.05 54.24
N PRO A 25 9.00 23.84 54.90
CA PRO A 25 8.91 22.47 54.33
C PRO A 25 8.01 21.41 55.06
N GLN A 26 7.93 20.21 54.45
CA GLN A 26 7.84 18.84 55.04
C GLN A 26 6.55 18.19 55.67
N GLN A 27 6.37 16.91 55.27
CA GLN A 27 5.81 15.72 55.99
C GLN A 27 4.29 15.37 56.13
N ALA A 28 3.78 14.64 55.13
CA ALA A 28 3.24 13.25 55.20
C ALA A 28 1.84 12.86 55.78
N LEU A 29 1.25 11.81 55.14
CA LEU A 29 0.10 10.94 55.53
C LEU A 29 -1.31 11.59 55.60
N ALA A 30 -2.47 10.96 55.32
CA ALA A 30 -2.93 9.80 54.51
C ALA A 30 -4.51 9.82 54.55
N THR A 31 -5.38 9.07 53.84
CA THR A 31 -5.35 7.94 52.87
C THR A 31 -6.71 7.87 52.12
N THR A 32 -6.84 7.13 50.99
CA THR A 32 -8.11 6.61 50.35
C THR A 32 -9.15 7.63 49.83
N SER A 33 -9.98 7.39 48.79
CA SER A 33 -10.05 6.38 47.73
C SER A 33 -11.04 6.83 46.64
N THR A 34 -10.85 6.42 45.37
CA THR A 34 -11.93 6.02 44.42
C THR A 34 -11.32 5.34 43.20
N THR A 35 -11.84 4.17 42.84
CA THR A 35 -11.44 3.42 41.65
C THR A 35 -12.00 4.04 40.37
N ASN A 36 -11.15 4.32 39.40
CA ASN A 36 -11.53 4.34 37.98
C ASN A 36 -10.40 3.75 37.14
N TYR A 37 -10.27 2.41 37.19
CA TYR A 37 -9.57 1.70 36.12
C TYR A 37 -10.41 1.83 34.85
N SER A 38 -10.12 2.85 34.04
CA SER A 38 -10.45 2.80 32.62
C SER A 38 -9.90 1.49 32.09
N THR A 39 -10.78 0.58 31.68
CA THR A 39 -10.37 -0.65 31.00
C THR A 39 -9.43 -0.25 29.87
N PRO A 40 -8.27 -0.93 29.69
CA PRO A 40 -7.53 -0.82 28.45
C PRO A 40 -8.52 -1.00 27.30
N SER A 41 -8.63 0.01 26.44
CA SER A 41 -9.43 -0.14 25.22
C SER A 41 -8.95 -1.41 24.54
N LYS A 42 -9.89 -2.22 24.03
CA LYS A 42 -9.49 -3.36 23.19
C LYS A 42 -8.66 -2.79 22.05
N GLU A 43 -7.35 -2.98 22.09
CA GLU A 43 -6.53 -2.84 20.90
C GLU A 43 -7.09 -3.84 19.90
N SER A 44 -7.86 -3.32 18.94
CA SER A 44 -8.27 -4.05 17.75
C SER A 44 -7.00 -4.37 16.99
N LYS A 45 -6.39 -5.51 17.34
CA LYS A 45 -5.08 -5.95 16.89
C LYS A 45 -5.03 -5.85 15.37
N ALA A 46 -4.38 -4.79 14.88
CA ALA A 46 -4.45 -4.44 13.47
C ALA A 46 -3.91 -5.63 12.67
N SER A 47 -4.68 -6.12 11.71
CA SER A 47 -4.22 -7.19 10.84
C SER A 47 -3.08 -6.64 9.99
N VAL A 48 -1.85 -7.03 10.35
CA VAL A 48 -0.65 -6.67 9.61
C VAL A 48 -0.86 -7.12 8.17
N ALA A 49 -0.76 -6.17 7.25
CA ALA A 49 -0.97 -6.45 5.84
C ALA A 49 0.22 -7.27 5.32
N GLU A 50 -0.04 -8.55 5.03
CA GLU A 50 0.94 -9.42 4.40
C GLU A 50 0.96 -9.17 2.88
N TYR A 51 2.15 -9.20 2.30
CA TYR A 51 2.40 -8.91 0.90
C TYR A 51 3.38 -9.93 0.31
N VAL A 52 3.17 -10.32 -0.93
CA VAL A 52 4.00 -11.31 -1.64
C VAL A 52 4.30 -10.88 -3.07
N ASN A 53 5.26 -11.53 -3.71
CA ASN A 53 5.64 -11.29 -5.10
C ASN A 53 5.01 -12.35 -6.03
N LEU A 54 4.74 -11.96 -7.27
CA LEU A 54 4.15 -12.78 -8.33
C LEU A 54 5.05 -12.75 -9.57
N THR A 55 5.60 -13.91 -9.93
CA THR A 55 6.23 -14.15 -11.23
C THR A 55 5.19 -14.78 -12.16
N VAL A 56 4.90 -14.14 -13.31
CA VAL A 56 4.08 -14.75 -14.37
C VAL A 56 4.93 -14.98 -15.60
N ARG A 57 4.93 -16.21 -16.11
CA ARG A 57 5.66 -16.67 -17.30
C ARG A 57 4.69 -17.08 -18.39
N TRP A 58 5.03 -16.85 -19.65
CA TRP A 58 4.23 -17.31 -20.79
C TRP A 58 5.08 -17.90 -21.91
N ASN A 59 4.43 -18.57 -22.86
CA ASN A 59 5.05 -19.06 -24.08
C ASN A 59 5.45 -17.92 -25.03
N ASN A 60 6.44 -18.17 -25.87
CA ASN A 60 6.65 -17.32 -27.03
C ASN A 60 5.48 -17.51 -28.03
N VAL A 61 5.04 -16.41 -28.64
CA VAL A 61 4.01 -16.38 -29.68
C VAL A 61 4.65 -15.96 -30.99
N SER A 62 4.42 -16.75 -32.05
CA SER A 62 4.98 -16.47 -33.37
C SER A 62 4.47 -15.14 -33.93
N ASN A 63 5.35 -14.39 -34.61
CA ASN A 63 5.12 -13.02 -35.10
C ASN A 63 4.90 -11.93 -34.04
N ALA A 64 4.95 -12.24 -32.74
CA ALA A 64 4.89 -11.23 -31.69
C ALA A 64 6.20 -10.44 -31.63
N VAL A 65 6.11 -9.10 -31.65
CA VAL A 65 7.29 -8.23 -31.41
C VAL A 65 7.38 -7.77 -29.96
N ARG A 66 6.26 -7.82 -29.23
CA ARG A 66 6.16 -7.45 -27.81
C ARG A 66 4.94 -8.11 -27.16
N TYR A 67 4.93 -8.11 -25.83
CA TYR A 67 3.82 -8.49 -24.99
C TYR A 67 3.40 -7.29 -24.16
N GLU A 68 2.08 -7.10 -23.99
CA GLU A 68 1.51 -6.13 -23.05
C GLU A 68 0.74 -6.87 -21.98
N TYR A 69 0.85 -6.42 -20.73
CA TYR A 69 0.13 -7.01 -19.60
C TYR A 69 -0.51 -5.94 -18.71
N ILE A 70 -1.58 -6.33 -18.02
CA ILE A 70 -2.26 -5.55 -16.97
C ILE A 70 -2.62 -6.52 -15.84
N LEU A 71 -2.17 -6.23 -14.62
CA LEU A 71 -2.68 -6.84 -13.40
C LEU A 71 -3.73 -5.90 -12.79
N THR A 72 -4.96 -6.39 -12.59
CA THR A 72 -6.05 -5.65 -11.96
C THR A 72 -6.32 -6.22 -10.57
N ASN A 73 -6.39 -5.38 -9.54
CA ASN A 73 -6.95 -5.75 -8.24
C ASN A 73 -8.47 -5.76 -8.37
N VAL A 74 -9.05 -6.95 -8.52
CA VAL A 74 -10.49 -7.16 -8.76
C VAL A 74 -11.30 -6.91 -7.49
N THR A 75 -10.74 -7.24 -6.32
CA THR A 75 -11.42 -7.00 -5.03
C THR A 75 -11.61 -5.51 -4.72
N ASP A 76 -10.63 -4.67 -5.09
CA ASP A 76 -10.68 -3.22 -4.83
C ASP A 76 -10.99 -2.38 -6.08
N GLY A 77 -11.17 -3.01 -7.24
CA GLY A 77 -11.69 -2.39 -8.46
C GLY A 77 -10.73 -1.48 -9.24
N TYR A 78 -9.40 -1.69 -9.15
CA TYR A 78 -8.42 -0.81 -9.80
C TYR A 78 -7.28 -1.56 -10.53
N PRO A 79 -6.73 -1.00 -11.64
CA PRO A 79 -5.53 -1.54 -12.28
C PRO A 79 -4.32 -1.35 -11.34
N TYR A 80 -3.68 -2.45 -10.95
CA TYR A 80 -2.59 -2.48 -9.98
C TYR A 80 -1.23 -2.18 -10.63
N GLU A 81 -0.90 -2.88 -11.72
CA GLU A 81 0.34 -2.68 -12.49
C GLU A 81 0.10 -3.02 -13.97
N SER A 82 0.88 -2.44 -14.87
CA SER A 82 0.86 -2.78 -16.30
C SER A 82 2.22 -2.53 -16.95
N GLY A 83 2.47 -3.14 -18.11
CA GLY A 83 3.72 -2.93 -18.84
C GLY A 83 3.74 -3.51 -20.25
N SER A 84 4.74 -3.08 -21.03
CA SER A 84 5.04 -3.56 -22.37
C SER A 84 6.49 -4.05 -22.42
N MET A 85 6.73 -5.28 -22.86
CA MET A 85 8.07 -5.90 -22.86
C MET A 85 8.27 -6.87 -24.02
N THR A 86 9.52 -7.23 -24.31
CA THR A 86 9.87 -8.29 -25.28
C THR A 86 10.10 -9.65 -24.62
N ALA A 87 10.35 -9.68 -23.31
CA ALA A 87 10.50 -10.90 -22.52
C ALA A 87 9.15 -11.62 -22.32
N THR A 88 9.20 -12.91 -22.02
CA THR A 88 8.02 -13.74 -21.71
C THR A 88 7.83 -14.00 -20.21
N VAL A 89 8.25 -13.04 -19.38
CA VAL A 89 8.13 -13.10 -17.91
C VAL A 89 7.95 -11.71 -17.31
N ALA A 90 6.91 -11.54 -16.50
CA ALA A 90 6.71 -10.39 -15.61
C ALA A 90 7.02 -10.79 -14.16
N ASN A 91 7.60 -9.86 -13.41
CA ASN A 91 7.83 -9.98 -11.96
C ASN A 91 7.13 -8.80 -11.29
N ILE A 92 6.05 -9.06 -10.57
CA ILE A 92 5.20 -8.07 -9.90
C ILE A 92 5.42 -8.21 -8.40
N THR A 93 5.48 -7.10 -7.67
CA THR A 93 5.78 -7.13 -6.22
C THR A 93 4.64 -6.54 -5.38
N ALA A 94 4.69 -6.83 -4.07
CA ALA A 94 3.78 -6.29 -3.06
C ALA A 94 2.28 -6.59 -3.27
N LEU A 95 1.92 -7.73 -3.89
CA LEU A 95 0.51 -8.16 -3.96
C LEU A 95 0.00 -8.48 -2.55
N ARG A 96 -1.10 -7.85 -2.15
CA ARG A 96 -1.69 -8.02 -0.82
C ARG A 96 -2.37 -9.39 -0.69
N VAL A 97 -2.04 -10.11 0.37
CA VAL A 97 -2.63 -11.42 0.68
C VAL A 97 -4.14 -11.31 0.87
N GLY A 98 -4.88 -12.31 0.35
CA GLY A 98 -6.34 -12.38 0.42
C GLY A 98 -7.11 -11.46 -0.53
N LYS A 99 -6.44 -10.71 -1.42
CA LYS A 99 -7.08 -9.96 -2.52
C LYS A 99 -7.12 -10.80 -3.80
N LEU A 100 -8.20 -10.69 -4.57
CA LEU A 100 -8.28 -11.27 -5.91
C LEU A 100 -7.64 -10.31 -6.91
N PHE A 101 -6.65 -10.80 -7.64
CA PHE A 101 -6.07 -10.13 -8.79
C PHE A 101 -6.37 -10.91 -10.08
N SER A 102 -6.52 -10.20 -11.20
CA SER A 102 -6.62 -10.79 -12.54
C SER A 102 -5.50 -10.25 -13.41
N PHE A 103 -4.69 -11.15 -13.95
CA PHE A 103 -3.57 -10.84 -14.85
C PHE A 103 -4.00 -11.12 -16.29
N TYR A 104 -4.15 -10.06 -17.09
CA TYR A 104 -4.33 -10.15 -18.53
C TYR A 104 -2.99 -9.94 -19.22
N VAL A 105 -2.67 -10.76 -20.23
CA VAL A 105 -1.51 -10.57 -21.12
C VAL A 105 -1.90 -10.81 -22.57
N ARG A 106 -1.34 -10.01 -23.47
CA ARG A 106 -1.52 -10.14 -24.92
C ARG A 106 -0.21 -10.08 -25.69
N ALA A 107 -0.11 -10.89 -26.73
CA ALA A 107 0.95 -10.84 -27.73
C ALA A 107 0.57 -9.84 -28.84
N VAL A 108 1.51 -8.97 -29.20
CA VAL A 108 1.27 -7.86 -30.14
C VAL A 108 2.26 -7.95 -31.31
N ASP A 109 1.74 -7.82 -32.53
CA ASP A 109 2.55 -7.86 -33.77
C ASP A 109 3.22 -6.51 -34.10
N LYS A 110 3.99 -6.49 -35.20
CA LYS A 110 4.69 -5.30 -35.70
C LYS A 110 3.79 -4.17 -36.21
N TYR A 111 2.48 -4.42 -36.38
CA TYR A 111 1.48 -3.44 -36.80
C TYR A 111 0.64 -2.92 -35.62
N GLY A 112 0.79 -3.52 -34.43
CA GLY A 112 0.01 -3.19 -33.23
C GLY A 112 -1.22 -4.08 -33.00
N ASN A 113 -1.44 -5.10 -33.84
CA ASN A 113 -2.56 -6.03 -33.67
C ASN A 113 -2.33 -6.96 -32.48
N THR A 114 -3.38 -7.30 -31.75
CA THR A 114 -3.36 -8.44 -30.81
C THR A 114 -3.46 -9.73 -31.60
N ILE A 115 -2.45 -10.60 -31.47
CA ILE A 115 -2.35 -11.88 -32.21
C ILE A 115 -2.44 -13.12 -31.32
N GLY A 116 -2.66 -12.92 -30.02
CA GLY A 116 -2.93 -13.95 -29.02
C GLY A 116 -3.09 -13.31 -27.64
N GLN A 117 -3.86 -13.92 -26.74
CA GLN A 117 -4.08 -13.38 -25.39
C GLN A 117 -4.35 -14.47 -24.34
N ALA A 118 -4.21 -14.13 -23.07
CA ALA A 118 -4.55 -14.97 -21.93
C ALA A 118 -4.97 -14.18 -20.69
N VAL A 119 -5.68 -14.86 -19.79
CA VAL A 119 -6.06 -14.38 -18.45
C VAL A 119 -5.63 -15.41 -17.41
N LEU A 120 -5.19 -14.94 -16.25
CA LEU A 120 -4.88 -15.74 -15.07
C LEU A 120 -5.38 -15.00 -13.81
N ASP A 121 -6.26 -15.64 -13.04
CA ASP A 121 -6.72 -15.11 -11.76
C ASP A 121 -5.88 -15.67 -10.59
N ILE A 122 -5.54 -14.81 -9.63
CA ILE A 122 -4.67 -15.11 -8.49
C ILE A 122 -5.27 -14.55 -7.20
N VAL A 123 -5.35 -15.37 -6.15
CA VAL A 123 -5.53 -14.91 -4.76
C VAL A 123 -4.23 -15.26 -4.01
N PRO A 124 -3.46 -14.27 -3.50
CA PRO A 124 -2.21 -14.56 -2.81
C PRO A 124 -2.42 -15.06 -1.37
N THR A 125 -1.59 -16.01 -0.92
CA THR A 125 -1.79 -16.81 0.30
C THR A 125 -0.52 -16.94 1.18
N GLY A 126 0.18 -15.84 1.45
CA GLY A 126 1.32 -15.82 2.37
C GLY A 126 2.60 -16.53 1.88
N SER A 127 2.79 -16.63 0.56
CA SER A 127 4.05 -17.05 -0.07
C SER A 127 4.17 -16.46 -1.47
N ASN A 128 5.41 -16.31 -1.96
CA ASN A 128 5.67 -15.87 -3.33
C ASN A 128 5.14 -16.89 -4.36
N ILE A 129 4.72 -16.38 -5.51
CA ILE A 129 3.91 -17.12 -6.48
C ILE A 129 4.62 -17.13 -7.83
N ASP A 130 5.08 -18.29 -8.30
CA ASP A 130 5.44 -18.50 -9.70
C ASP A 130 4.27 -19.16 -10.44
N LYS A 131 3.89 -18.63 -11.60
CA LYS A 131 2.83 -19.16 -12.47
C LYS A 131 3.24 -19.14 -13.92
N ASN A 132 2.74 -20.13 -14.65
CA ASN A 132 2.76 -20.16 -16.10
C ASN A 132 1.33 -19.92 -16.62
N VAL A 133 1.19 -19.09 -17.65
CA VAL A 133 -0.05 -18.88 -18.41
C VAL A 133 0.24 -19.12 -19.89
N TRP A 134 -0.68 -19.78 -20.60
CA TRP A 134 -0.52 -20.04 -22.02
C TRP A 134 -1.30 -19.03 -22.86
N ILE A 135 -0.62 -18.34 -23.76
CA ILE A 135 -1.21 -17.42 -24.74
C ILE A 135 -1.61 -18.21 -25.98
N SER A 136 -2.93 -18.18 -26.25
CA SER A 136 -3.59 -18.66 -27.47
C SER A 136 -3.85 -17.52 -28.44
#